data_AF-A0A0F2Q2G5-F1
#
_entry.id   AF-A0A0F2Q2G5-F1
#
_cell.length_a   1.000
_cell.length_b   1.000
_cell.length_c   1.000
_cell.angle_alpha   90.00
_cell.angle_beta   90.00
_cell.angle_gamma   90.00
#
_symmetry.space_group_name_H-M   'P 1'
#
loop_
_entity.id
_entity.type
_entity.pdbx_description
1 polymer ?
#
loop_
_entity_poly.entity_id
_entity_poly.type
_entity_poly.pdbx_seq_one_letter_code
_entity_poly.pdbx_strand_id
1 'polypeptide(L)'
;MKQVKYLQQIKQTKSVPSLVKKIISIFRDFDEDDYIPAIIEEGNFTSGQGEDLYLKLVLKHQSIELQTTWLKRNMEFGLEEPTDFGNENNHGAFIHNVITYRRYKSRSLYQLNPLLVSESINEYENTNSIHVNAFYNDEYSNIQGRPVLKSSNEIKMMVLKQVFKDFINDPNSNIYPKFELVAEFEYRTHNNHFTDTKSIYKTRDSYVKFDKSDNFIFVLGSIKIPFTRGNEKRKSRNIEVIGLTDLKTRKHNFNHYNGDTIEGFVCFKPDVINVLKEFYYFYDLQMVDKMDIDNTYLVDVLDDKIVFWEAEYNKLPNQIKDKIDSYNFVPKDKKGFTSEAMFAMQLEANWDWDKKLSPEYKLANLIREKAFSRAIDLGLSFIKPQDEEDLKGFILKTEALTNIKLEQFNQNSEEVKTLINIRQGKNLEINPKDLNLLYQKYCYAIQMEYNK
;
A
#
# COMPACT_ATOMS: atom_id res chain seq x y z
N MET A 1 21.02 -5.67 -10.28
CA MET A 1 21.31 -4.34 -10.85
C MET A 1 22.81 -4.11 -10.82
N LYS A 2 23.40 -3.48 -11.84
CA LYS A 2 24.82 -3.11 -11.85
C LYS A 2 25.03 -1.94 -10.88
N GLN A 3 26.06 -2.03 -10.04
CA GLN A 3 26.46 -0.99 -9.09
C GLN A 3 26.65 0.35 -9.81
N VAL A 4 25.71 1.29 -9.66
CA VAL A 4 25.84 2.64 -10.20
C VAL A 4 26.58 3.48 -9.16
N LYS A 5 27.80 3.95 -9.49
CA LYS A 5 28.53 4.92 -8.66
C LYS A 5 28.36 6.31 -9.26
N TYR A 6 27.52 7.15 -8.68
CA TYR A 6 27.22 8.49 -9.18
C TYR A 6 28.46 9.40 -9.18
N LEU A 7 29.35 9.24 -8.20
CA LEU A 7 30.63 9.94 -8.12
C LEU A 7 31.48 9.69 -9.37
N GLN A 8 31.56 8.44 -9.85
CA GLN A 8 32.32 8.11 -11.06
C GLN A 8 31.75 8.79 -12.31
N GLN A 9 30.43 8.94 -12.37
CA GLN A 9 29.77 9.60 -13.49
C GLN A 9 30.00 11.12 -13.45
N ILE A 10 30.01 11.72 -12.27
CA ILE A 10 30.33 13.14 -12.08
C ILE A 10 31.78 13.44 -12.50
N LYS A 11 32.74 12.56 -12.18
CA LYS A 11 34.15 12.71 -12.60
C LYS A 11 34.36 12.77 -14.12
N GLN A 12 33.42 12.25 -14.89
CA GLN A 12 33.48 12.28 -16.36
C GLN A 12 32.91 13.58 -16.93
N THR A 13 32.28 14.43 -16.10
CA THR A 13 31.71 15.70 -16.53
C THR A 13 32.78 16.78 -16.64
N LYS A 14 32.89 17.41 -17.82
CA LYS A 14 33.92 18.44 -18.07
C LYS A 14 33.40 19.88 -17.97
N SER A 15 32.08 20.06 -17.83
CA SER A 15 31.42 21.37 -17.84
C SER A 15 30.30 21.45 -16.80
N VAL A 16 30.00 22.66 -16.31
CA VAL A 16 28.91 22.89 -15.37
C VAL A 16 27.53 22.49 -15.92
N PRO A 17 27.18 22.81 -17.18
CA PRO A 17 25.92 22.33 -17.76
C PRO A 17 25.83 20.80 -17.82
N SER A 18 26.95 20.10 -18.08
CA SER A 18 26.99 18.64 -18.05
C SER A 18 26.79 18.10 -16.63
N LEU A 19 27.37 18.73 -15.61
CA LEU A 19 27.15 18.40 -14.21
C LEU A 19 25.67 18.55 -13.84
N VAL A 20 25.03 19.67 -14.20
CA VAL A 20 23.60 19.90 -13.93
C VAL A 20 22.73 18.82 -14.58
N LYS A 21 22.96 18.51 -15.86
CA LYS A 21 22.25 17.41 -16.55
C LYS A 21 22.49 16.06 -15.86
N LYS A 22 23.71 15.82 -15.38
CA LYS A 22 24.07 14.58 -14.71
C LYS A 22 23.33 14.42 -13.38
N ILE A 23 23.26 15.46 -12.55
CA ILE A 23 22.46 15.45 -11.32
C ILE A 23 20.98 15.21 -11.63
N ILE A 24 20.39 15.91 -12.61
CA ILE A 24 18.99 15.67 -13.01
C ILE A 24 18.77 14.22 -13.46
N SER A 25 19.73 13.64 -14.20
CA SER A 25 19.60 12.25 -14.67
C SER A 25 19.50 11.24 -13.53
N ILE A 26 20.14 11.49 -12.39
CA ILE A 26 20.04 10.61 -11.20
C ILE A 26 18.58 10.41 -10.79
N PHE A 27 17.77 11.46 -10.82
CA PHE A 27 16.36 11.39 -10.42
C PHE A 27 15.46 10.84 -11.51
N ARG A 28 15.77 11.13 -12.78
CA ARG A 28 15.02 10.59 -13.93
C ARG A 28 15.11 9.06 -14.01
N ASP A 29 16.23 8.49 -13.58
CA ASP A 29 16.40 7.03 -13.51
C ASP A 29 15.37 6.38 -12.58
N PHE A 30 14.72 7.15 -11.68
CA PHE A 30 13.67 6.72 -10.77
C PHE A 30 12.27 7.20 -11.19
N ASP A 31 12.06 7.73 -12.40
CA ASP A 31 10.76 8.31 -12.81
C ASP A 31 9.61 7.30 -12.69
N GLU A 32 9.84 6.04 -13.06
CA GLU A 32 8.86 4.96 -12.97
C GLU A 32 8.87 4.23 -11.60
N ASP A 33 9.81 4.57 -10.72
CA ASP A 33 9.86 4.01 -9.36
C ASP A 33 8.91 4.74 -8.40
N ASP A 34 8.42 3.99 -7.42
CA ASP A 34 7.63 4.51 -6.30
C ASP A 34 8.45 5.38 -5.33
N TYR A 35 9.77 5.23 -5.36
CA TYR A 35 10.70 5.88 -4.46
C TYR A 35 11.63 6.81 -5.25
N ILE A 36 12.05 7.90 -4.61
CA ILE A 36 13.03 8.82 -5.16
C ILE A 36 14.22 8.95 -4.20
N PRO A 37 15.46 9.06 -4.69
CA PRO A 37 16.62 9.29 -3.82
C PRO A 37 16.45 10.57 -3.02
N ALA A 38 16.57 10.48 -1.70
CA ALA A 38 16.47 11.61 -0.79
C ALA A 38 17.83 12.01 -0.21
N ILE A 39 18.74 11.05 -0.01
CA ILE A 39 20.14 11.26 0.38
C ILE A 39 21.03 10.29 -0.40
N ILE A 40 22.07 10.82 -1.02
CA ILE A 40 23.18 10.07 -1.63
C ILE A 40 24.48 10.56 -0.99
N GLU A 41 25.31 9.61 -0.59
CA GLU A 41 26.60 9.86 0.03
C GLU A 41 27.59 8.85 -0.55
N GLU A 42 28.56 9.32 -1.32
CA GLU A 42 29.58 8.49 -1.96
C GLU A 42 30.98 9.05 -1.77
N GLY A 43 31.96 8.17 -1.57
CA GLY A 43 33.36 8.54 -1.48
C GLY A 43 33.78 8.97 -0.08
N ASN A 44 34.99 9.50 0.01
CA ASN A 44 35.58 10.03 1.24
C ASN A 44 36.65 11.05 0.85
N PHE A 45 36.39 12.33 1.12
CA PHE A 45 37.35 13.40 0.87
C PHE A 45 38.13 13.71 2.15
N THR A 46 39.46 13.75 2.03
CA THR A 46 40.38 14.15 3.09
C THR A 46 41.23 15.32 2.62
N SER A 47 41.96 15.98 3.51
CA SER A 47 42.80 17.12 3.13
C SER A 47 43.90 16.81 2.10
N GLY A 48 44.35 15.56 2.02
CA GLY A 48 45.46 15.15 1.16
C GLY A 48 45.08 14.32 -0.06
N GLN A 49 43.88 13.73 -0.08
CA GLN A 49 43.42 12.84 -1.15
C GLN A 49 41.93 12.57 -1.06
N GLY A 50 41.40 11.96 -2.12
CA GLY A 50 40.05 11.46 -2.16
C GLY A 50 39.08 12.38 -2.89
N GLU A 51 37.86 11.90 -3.00
CA GLU A 51 36.76 12.55 -3.69
C GLU A 51 35.48 12.10 -3.01
N ASP A 52 34.52 13.00 -2.91
CA ASP A 52 33.20 12.64 -2.42
C ASP A 52 32.09 13.46 -3.05
N LEU A 53 30.89 12.88 -2.97
CA LEU A 53 29.64 13.45 -3.39
C LEU A 53 28.64 13.28 -2.25
N TYR A 54 28.09 14.40 -1.80
CA TYR A 54 26.91 14.42 -0.97
C TYR A 54 25.78 15.09 -1.74
N LEU A 55 24.60 14.48 -1.75
CA LEU A 55 23.40 15.03 -2.35
C LEU A 55 22.21 14.77 -1.43
N LYS A 56 21.34 15.77 -1.29
CA LYS A 56 20.08 15.63 -0.56
C LYS A 56 18.93 16.32 -1.30
N LEU A 57 17.73 15.86 -1.02
CA LEU A 57 16.49 16.42 -1.55
C LEU A 57 15.87 17.40 -0.55
N VAL A 58 15.46 18.57 -1.05
CA VAL A 58 14.72 19.59 -0.29
C VAL A 58 13.48 20.01 -1.06
N LEU A 59 12.47 20.48 -0.32
CA LEU A 59 11.30 21.16 -0.86
C LEU A 59 11.51 22.66 -0.73
N LYS A 60 11.30 23.39 -1.82
CA LYS A 60 11.39 24.85 -1.87
C LYS A 60 10.07 25.40 -2.38
N HIS A 61 9.53 26.44 -1.76
CA HIS A 61 8.36 27.11 -2.30
C HIS A 61 8.63 27.69 -3.69
N GLN A 62 7.68 27.59 -4.62
CA GLN A 62 7.88 27.96 -6.04
C GLN A 62 8.22 29.43 -6.25
N SER A 63 7.82 30.33 -5.34
CA SER A 63 8.14 31.76 -5.42
C SER A 63 9.60 32.11 -5.13
N ILE A 64 10.36 31.20 -4.51
CA ILE A 64 11.75 31.47 -4.12
C ILE A 64 12.68 31.14 -5.28
N GLU A 65 13.50 32.10 -5.73
CA GLU A 65 14.49 31.82 -6.77
C GLU A 65 15.71 31.06 -6.23
N LEU A 66 16.33 30.23 -7.07
CA LEU A 66 17.58 29.55 -6.75
C LEU A 66 18.76 30.54 -6.85
N GLN A 67 19.12 31.13 -5.72
CA GLN A 67 20.20 32.11 -5.60
C GLN A 67 21.42 31.57 -4.84
N THR A 68 21.26 30.46 -4.11
CA THR A 68 22.27 29.88 -3.23
C THR A 68 22.01 28.39 -2.98
N THR A 69 22.88 27.76 -2.20
CA THR A 69 22.60 26.49 -1.53
C THR A 69 22.32 26.71 -0.04
N TRP A 70 21.41 25.91 0.49
CA TRP A 70 21.02 25.83 1.90
C TRP A 70 21.60 24.57 2.58
N LEU A 71 22.54 23.88 1.93
CA LEU A 71 23.12 22.61 2.38
C LEU A 71 23.65 22.66 3.83
N LYS A 72 24.32 23.77 4.21
CA LYS A 72 25.00 23.95 5.51
C LYS A 72 24.11 24.38 6.68
N ARG A 73 22.88 24.84 6.45
CA ARG A 73 21.99 25.39 7.50
C ARG A 73 20.92 24.41 8.00
N ASN A 74 20.97 23.16 7.54
CA ASN A 74 19.76 22.34 7.43
C ASN A 74 19.88 20.94 8.07
N MET A 75 20.67 20.78 9.13
CA MET A 75 20.67 19.56 9.95
C MET A 75 20.22 19.79 11.40
N GLU A 76 19.84 21.02 11.75
CA GLU A 76 19.29 21.34 13.07
C GLU A 76 17.76 21.21 13.06
N PHE A 77 17.21 20.66 14.14
CA PHE A 77 15.78 20.59 14.35
C PHE A 77 15.29 21.99 14.73
N GLY A 78 14.77 22.73 13.76
CA GLY A 78 14.24 24.07 13.98
C GLY A 78 13.35 24.47 12.82
N LEU A 79 12.07 24.74 13.09
CA LEU A 79 11.25 25.52 12.19
C LEU A 79 11.66 26.98 12.44
N GLU A 80 12.31 27.62 11.47
CA GLU A 80 12.47 29.07 11.52
C GLU A 80 11.08 29.69 11.42
N GLU A 81 10.57 30.23 12.54
CA GLU A 81 9.32 30.99 12.51
C GLU A 81 9.53 32.27 11.70
N PRO A 82 8.69 32.55 10.68
CA PRO A 82 8.85 33.75 9.88
C PRO A 82 8.60 34.97 10.76
N THR A 83 9.61 35.82 10.92
CA THR A 83 9.51 36.98 11.82
C THR A 83 8.81 38.19 11.19
N ASP A 84 8.62 38.22 9.85
CA ASP A 84 7.90 39.29 9.11
C ASP A 84 7.60 38.91 7.63
N PHE A 85 6.34 38.94 7.20
CA PHE A 85 5.99 38.72 5.79
C PHE A 85 6.48 39.87 4.91
N GLY A 86 7.60 39.67 4.20
CA GLY A 86 8.16 40.65 3.25
C GLY A 86 9.69 40.75 3.22
N ASN A 87 10.40 40.07 4.12
CA ASN A 87 11.86 40.12 4.20
C ASN A 87 12.51 38.91 3.50
N GLU A 88 13.51 39.14 2.64
CA GLU A 88 14.31 38.06 1.98
C GLU A 88 14.99 37.11 2.99
N ASN A 89 15.13 37.56 4.23
CA ASN A 89 15.64 36.76 5.36
C ASN A 89 14.69 35.63 5.80
N ASN A 90 13.43 35.61 5.36
CA ASN A 90 12.45 34.56 5.70
C ASN A 90 12.36 33.43 4.67
N HIS A 91 13.22 33.41 3.66
CA HIS A 91 13.26 32.30 2.70
C HIS A 91 13.57 30.95 3.35
N GLY A 92 14.28 30.92 4.49
CA GLY A 92 14.56 29.68 5.24
C GLY A 92 13.30 28.97 5.74
N ALA A 93 12.26 29.73 6.13
CA ALA A 93 10.99 29.20 6.60
C ALA A 93 10.16 28.47 5.53
N PHE A 94 10.54 28.57 4.24
CA PHE A 94 9.82 27.98 3.11
C PHE A 94 10.71 27.02 2.31
N ILE A 95 11.80 26.56 2.93
CA ILE A 95 12.75 25.60 2.37
C ILE A 95 12.94 24.50 3.41
N HIS A 96 12.51 23.30 3.08
CA HIS A 96 12.43 22.20 4.03
C HIS A 96 13.25 21.02 3.53
N ASN A 97 14.12 20.48 4.38
CA ASN A 97 14.71 19.18 4.08
C ASN A 97 13.60 18.15 3.98
N VAL A 98 13.69 17.23 3.02
CA VAL A 98 12.78 16.10 2.95
C VAL A 98 13.03 15.14 4.11
N ILE A 99 14.29 14.94 4.46
CA ILE A 99 14.75 14.04 5.51
C ILE A 99 15.37 14.86 6.65
N THR A 100 15.00 14.52 7.89
CA THR A 100 15.61 15.06 9.12
C THR A 100 16.10 13.92 10.01
N TYR A 101 16.67 14.25 11.17
CA TYR A 101 17.12 13.26 12.15
C TYR A 101 16.30 13.35 13.43
N ARG A 102 16.05 12.20 14.05
CA ARG A 102 15.49 12.08 15.40
C ARG A 102 16.41 11.27 16.28
N ARG A 103 16.63 11.75 17.51
CA ARG A 103 17.32 10.96 18.54
C ARG A 103 16.37 9.93 19.15
N TYR A 104 16.76 8.66 19.12
CA TYR A 104 16.01 7.56 19.73
C TYR A 104 16.98 6.55 20.36
N LYS A 105 16.82 6.27 21.66
CA LYS A 105 17.67 5.32 22.44
C LYS A 105 19.18 5.48 22.14
N SER A 106 19.69 6.71 22.24
CA SER A 106 21.11 7.08 21.98
C SER A 106 21.60 6.91 20.54
N ARG A 107 20.70 6.78 19.57
CA ARG A 107 21.00 6.74 18.12
C ARG A 107 20.33 7.91 17.40
N SER A 108 20.88 8.32 16.27
CA SER A 108 20.24 9.26 15.34
C SER A 108 19.62 8.47 14.19
N LEU A 109 18.29 8.48 14.10
CA LEU A 109 17.55 7.84 13.02
C LEU A 109 17.16 8.89 11.98
N TYR A 110 17.26 8.54 10.70
CA TYR A 110 16.64 9.34 9.64
C TYR A 110 15.11 9.24 9.74
N GLN A 111 14.43 10.35 9.52
CA GLN A 111 12.97 10.40 9.46
C GLN A 111 12.51 11.37 8.38
N LEU A 112 11.27 11.19 7.92
CA LEU A 112 10.62 12.20 7.08
C LEU A 112 10.49 13.50 7.89
N ASN A 113 10.67 14.64 7.24
CA ASN A 113 10.44 15.93 7.90
C ASN A 113 9.01 15.98 8.45
N PRO A 114 8.80 16.34 9.73
CA PRO A 114 7.47 16.42 10.35
C PRO A 114 6.47 17.28 9.56
N LEU A 115 6.91 18.29 8.82
CA LEU A 115 6.04 19.09 7.95
C LEU A 115 5.41 18.30 6.79
N LEU A 116 6.00 17.16 6.43
CA LEU A 116 5.55 16.30 5.36
C LEU A 116 4.77 15.08 5.87
N VAL A 117 4.59 14.99 7.20
CA VAL A 117 3.82 13.91 7.81
C VAL A 117 2.33 14.27 7.72
N SER A 118 1.54 13.39 7.12
CA SER A 118 0.08 13.49 7.06
C SER A 118 -0.58 12.40 7.91
N GLU A 119 -1.90 12.46 8.07
CA GLU A 119 -2.70 11.43 8.73
C GLU A 119 -2.56 10.05 8.07
N SER A 120 -2.17 10.01 6.79
CA SER A 120 -1.89 8.78 6.07
C SER A 120 -0.60 8.10 6.50
N ILE A 121 0.23 8.72 7.34
CA ILE A 121 1.53 8.16 7.76
C ILE A 121 1.48 7.73 9.22
N ASN A 122 1.57 6.41 9.43
CA ASN A 122 1.62 5.83 10.77
C ASN A 122 3.05 5.36 11.11
N GLU A 123 3.55 5.78 12.27
CA GLU A 123 4.81 5.31 12.84
C GLU A 123 4.56 4.09 13.76
N TYR A 124 5.38 3.06 13.60
CA TYR A 124 5.38 1.86 14.43
C TYR A 124 6.66 1.79 15.27
N GLU A 125 6.75 0.82 16.17
CA GLU A 125 7.93 0.66 17.02
C GLU A 125 9.21 0.58 16.18
N ASN A 126 10.19 1.43 16.55
CA ASN A 126 11.46 1.56 15.84
C ASN A 126 12.39 0.39 16.17
N THR A 127 12.31 -0.67 15.36
CA THR A 127 13.22 -1.82 15.36
C THR A 127 14.45 -1.60 14.47
N ASN A 128 14.40 -0.63 13.56
CA ASN A 128 15.47 -0.28 12.62
C ASN A 128 16.50 0.68 13.26
N SER A 129 17.78 0.51 12.94
CA SER A 129 18.89 1.34 13.43
C SER A 129 19.29 2.51 12.52
N ILE A 130 18.71 2.60 11.33
CA ILE A 130 19.06 3.57 10.28
C ILE A 130 17.98 4.66 10.19
N HIS A 131 16.71 4.27 10.08
CA HIS A 131 15.59 5.19 9.91
C HIS A 131 14.37 4.78 10.73
N VAL A 132 13.44 5.72 10.91
CA VAL A 132 12.16 5.49 11.58
C VAL A 132 11.29 4.52 10.78
N ASN A 133 10.54 3.68 11.49
CA ASN A 133 9.59 2.72 10.93
C ASN A 133 8.23 3.40 10.67
N ALA A 134 8.18 4.30 9.67
CA ALA A 134 6.96 4.98 9.24
C ALA A 134 6.42 4.38 7.93
N PHE A 135 5.10 4.24 7.82
CA PHE A 135 4.41 3.64 6.69
C PHE A 135 3.29 4.56 6.20
N TYR A 136 3.20 4.75 4.88
CA TYR A 136 2.13 5.46 4.22
C TYR A 136 1.01 4.48 3.90
N ASN A 137 -0.13 4.66 4.56
CA ASN A 137 -1.36 3.88 4.42
C ASN A 137 -2.29 4.58 3.43
N ASP A 138 -2.96 3.80 2.59
CA ASP A 138 -4.01 4.36 1.73
C ASP A 138 -5.21 4.78 2.60
N GLU A 139 -5.88 5.89 2.26
CA GLU A 139 -6.96 6.53 3.04
C GLU A 139 -8.11 5.59 3.45
N TYR A 140 -8.25 4.45 2.77
CA TYR A 140 -9.30 3.45 3.02
C TYR A 140 -8.74 2.04 3.27
N SER A 141 -7.45 1.94 3.59
CA SER A 141 -6.79 0.69 3.95
C SER A 141 -6.24 0.78 5.36
N ASN A 142 -6.73 -0.10 6.21
CA ASN A 142 -6.21 -0.29 7.57
C ASN A 142 -5.00 -1.24 7.60
N ILE A 143 -4.64 -1.84 6.44
CA ILE A 143 -3.45 -2.67 6.33
C ILE A 143 -2.21 -1.76 6.34
N GLN A 144 -1.16 -2.21 7.02
CA GLN A 144 0.12 -1.53 7.00
C GLN A 144 0.57 -1.28 5.55
N GLY A 145 0.69 0.00 5.21
CA GLY A 145 0.98 0.44 3.87
C GLY A 145 2.46 0.33 3.51
N ARG A 146 2.93 1.23 2.64
CA ARG A 146 4.31 1.18 2.13
C ARG A 146 5.26 1.93 3.05
N PRO A 147 6.48 1.43 3.31
CA PRO A 147 7.44 2.15 4.15
C PRO A 147 7.76 3.51 3.51
N VAL A 148 7.70 4.57 4.30
CA VAL A 148 7.97 5.94 3.85
C VAL A 148 9.44 6.08 3.43
N LEU A 149 10.33 5.44 4.17
CA LEU A 149 11.78 5.48 3.95
C LEU A 149 12.34 4.11 3.64
N LYS A 150 13.31 4.06 2.73
CA LYS A 150 14.10 2.87 2.42
C LYS A 150 15.57 3.23 2.27
N SER A 151 16.45 2.39 2.81
CA SER A 151 17.87 2.41 2.49
C SER A 151 18.24 1.22 1.63
N SER A 152 19.20 1.38 0.71
CA SER A 152 19.81 0.28 -0.03
C SER A 152 21.33 0.33 0.09
N ASN A 153 22.03 -0.68 -0.44
CA ASN A 153 23.50 -0.66 -0.49
C ASN A 153 24.06 0.44 -1.41
N GLU A 154 23.23 0.99 -2.31
CA GLU A 154 23.65 1.98 -3.31
C GLU A 154 23.18 3.40 -2.97
N ILE A 155 22.01 3.53 -2.34
CA ILE A 155 21.43 4.82 -1.97
C ILE A 155 21.20 4.85 -0.47
N LYS A 156 21.81 5.84 0.19
CA LYS A 156 21.76 6.04 1.64
C LYS A 156 20.32 6.13 2.14
N MET A 157 19.50 6.97 1.49
CA MET A 157 18.08 7.10 1.81
C MET A 157 17.24 7.41 0.57
N MET A 158 16.14 6.69 0.43
CA MET A 158 15.07 6.94 -0.52
C MET A 158 13.78 7.24 0.23
N VAL A 159 12.92 8.05 -0.39
CA VAL A 159 11.62 8.42 0.15
C VAL A 159 10.52 8.02 -0.83
N LEU A 160 9.39 7.55 -0.30
CA LEU A 160 8.20 7.24 -1.09
C LEU A 160 7.65 8.52 -1.73
N LYS A 161 7.52 8.56 -3.07
CA LYS A 161 7.07 9.76 -3.80
C LYS A 161 5.68 10.23 -3.39
N GLN A 162 4.82 9.31 -2.94
CA GLN A 162 3.45 9.58 -2.52
C GLN A 162 3.35 10.65 -1.42
N VAL A 163 4.36 10.76 -0.54
CA VAL A 163 4.38 11.76 0.54
C VAL A 163 4.43 13.20 0.02
N PHE A 164 4.80 13.42 -1.24
CA PHE A 164 4.86 14.75 -1.85
C PHE A 164 3.57 15.17 -2.54
N LYS A 165 2.59 14.27 -2.67
CA LYS A 165 1.38 14.49 -3.47
C LYS A 165 0.62 15.75 -3.04
N ASP A 166 0.58 16.01 -1.74
CA ASP A 166 -0.16 17.13 -1.16
C ASP A 166 0.64 18.43 -1.15
N PHE A 167 1.95 18.36 -1.41
CA PHE A 167 2.86 19.52 -1.34
C PHE A 167 3.29 20.05 -2.71
N ILE A 168 3.40 19.17 -3.72
CA ILE A 168 3.81 19.50 -5.08
C ILE A 168 2.57 19.55 -5.98
N ASN A 169 2.00 20.74 -6.07
CA ASN A 169 0.82 21.04 -6.87
C ASN A 169 1.18 21.79 -8.16
N ASP A 170 0.27 21.76 -9.14
CA ASP A 170 0.41 22.52 -10.39
C ASP A 170 0.57 24.02 -10.05
N PRO A 171 1.66 24.68 -10.49
CA PRO A 171 1.89 26.10 -10.25
C PRO A 171 0.72 27.00 -10.64
N ASN A 172 -0.05 26.60 -11.67
CA ASN A 172 -1.18 27.38 -12.18
C ASN A 172 -2.50 27.03 -11.48
N SER A 173 -2.54 25.99 -10.64
CA SER A 173 -3.74 25.64 -9.88
C SER A 173 -3.95 26.58 -8.68
N ASN A 174 -5.18 26.59 -8.16
CA ASN A 174 -5.52 27.29 -6.92
C ASN A 174 -5.26 26.45 -5.66
N ILE A 175 -4.60 25.30 -5.81
CA ILE A 175 -4.33 24.36 -4.71
C ILE A 175 -2.99 24.75 -4.07
N TYR A 176 -3.01 24.92 -2.75
CA TYR A 176 -1.83 25.18 -1.93
C TYR A 176 -1.55 23.98 -1.02
N PRO A 177 -0.29 23.75 -0.61
CA PRO A 177 0.89 24.59 -0.87
C PRO A 177 1.55 24.33 -2.24
N LYS A 178 2.42 25.26 -2.68
CA LYS A 178 3.11 25.24 -3.98
C LYS A 178 4.61 25.04 -3.81
N PHE A 179 5.02 23.81 -3.49
CA PHE A 179 6.43 23.44 -3.40
C PHE A 179 6.94 22.79 -4.69
N GLU A 180 8.27 22.77 -4.82
CA GLU A 180 8.99 22.04 -5.86
C GLU A 180 10.23 21.35 -5.26
N LEU A 181 10.67 20.28 -5.93
CA LEU A 181 11.85 19.53 -5.52
C LEU A 181 13.12 20.22 -6.00
N VAL A 182 14.10 20.29 -5.10
CA VAL A 182 15.44 20.78 -5.39
C VAL A 182 16.44 19.78 -4.82
N ALA A 183 17.40 19.38 -5.65
CA ALA A 183 18.56 18.62 -5.22
C ALA A 183 19.67 19.60 -4.81
N GLU A 184 20.06 19.53 -3.55
CA GLU A 184 21.26 20.21 -3.05
C GLU A 184 22.42 19.24 -3.06
N PHE A 185 23.59 19.66 -3.54
CA PHE A 185 24.77 18.80 -3.58
C PHE A 185 26.06 19.53 -3.22
N GLU A 186 26.98 18.75 -2.67
CA GLU A 186 28.39 19.08 -2.44
C GLU A 186 29.25 18.03 -3.15
N TYR A 187 30.19 18.48 -3.96
CA TYR A 187 31.15 17.62 -4.65
C TYR A 187 32.56 18.15 -4.44
N ARG A 188 33.45 17.28 -3.96
CA ARG A 188 34.85 17.63 -3.67
C ARG A 188 35.78 16.68 -4.37
N THR A 189 36.84 17.23 -4.96
CA THR A 189 37.86 16.43 -5.65
C THR A 189 39.20 17.14 -5.69
N HIS A 190 40.30 16.38 -5.67
CA HIS A 190 41.63 16.89 -6.00
C HIS A 190 41.91 16.95 -7.51
N ASN A 191 41.03 16.38 -8.34
CA ASN A 191 41.21 16.34 -9.79
C ASN A 191 40.53 17.54 -10.49
N ASN A 192 41.34 18.35 -11.16
CA ASN A 192 40.86 19.46 -11.98
C ASN A 192 40.43 19.02 -13.39
N HIS A 193 39.25 18.41 -13.47
CA HIS A 193 38.67 17.86 -14.71
C HIS A 193 37.66 18.81 -15.40
N PHE A 194 37.29 19.93 -14.77
CA PHE A 194 36.42 20.94 -15.38
C PHE A 194 37.23 21.93 -16.23
N THR A 195 36.81 22.17 -17.47
CA THR A 195 37.57 22.95 -18.46
C THR A 195 37.18 24.43 -18.53
N ASP A 196 35.95 24.78 -18.12
CA ASP A 196 35.43 26.16 -18.11
C ASP A 196 34.49 26.35 -16.92
N THR A 197 34.99 26.98 -15.86
CA THR A 197 34.23 27.21 -14.62
C THR A 197 34.25 28.69 -14.27
N LYS A 198 33.12 29.36 -14.46
CA LYS A 198 32.83 30.59 -13.72
C LYS A 198 32.70 30.25 -12.24
N SER A 199 33.06 31.18 -11.36
CA SER A 199 32.89 31.02 -9.90
C SER A 199 31.43 30.74 -9.53
N ILE A 200 30.48 31.29 -10.30
CA ILE A 200 29.05 31.04 -10.16
C ILE A 200 28.44 30.77 -11.54
N TYR A 201 27.68 29.68 -11.64
CA TYR A 201 26.80 29.35 -12.74
C TYR A 201 25.35 29.42 -12.25
N LYS A 202 24.51 30.20 -12.93
CA LYS A 202 23.12 30.41 -12.54
C LYS A 202 22.18 30.39 -13.73
N THR A 203 21.09 29.67 -13.60
CA THR A 203 19.92 29.69 -14.48
C THR A 203 18.66 29.84 -13.62
N ARG A 204 17.47 29.85 -14.24
CA ARG A 204 16.20 29.81 -13.51
C ARG A 204 16.08 28.58 -12.60
N ASP A 205 16.60 27.44 -13.05
CA ASP A 205 16.40 26.12 -12.43
C ASP A 205 17.67 25.57 -11.76
N SER A 206 18.76 26.33 -11.75
CA SER A 206 20.01 25.86 -11.15
C SER A 206 20.89 26.99 -10.65
N TYR A 207 21.55 26.73 -9.52
CA TYR A 207 22.64 27.53 -8.97
C TYR A 207 23.80 26.59 -8.67
N VAL A 208 25.00 26.90 -9.16
CA VAL A 208 26.22 26.14 -8.87
C VAL A 208 27.37 27.10 -8.61
N LYS A 209 28.02 26.93 -7.46
CA LYS A 209 29.21 27.67 -7.04
C LYS A 209 30.43 26.77 -7.11
N PHE A 210 31.49 27.28 -7.73
CA PHE A 210 32.80 26.64 -7.83
C PHE A 210 33.81 27.43 -7.00
N ASP A 211 34.35 26.78 -5.97
CA ASP A 211 35.49 27.25 -5.21
C ASP A 211 36.70 26.38 -5.60
N LYS A 212 37.68 26.98 -6.28
CA LYS A 212 38.88 26.29 -6.76
C LYS A 212 40.09 26.81 -5.99
N SER A 213 40.83 25.90 -5.36
CA SER A 213 42.18 26.15 -4.86
C SER A 213 43.21 25.43 -5.74
N ASP A 214 44.50 25.63 -5.45
CA ASP A 214 45.59 25.02 -6.22
C ASP A 214 45.53 23.48 -6.22
N ASN A 215 44.98 22.86 -5.17
CA ASN A 215 45.04 21.41 -4.96
C ASN A 215 43.68 20.72 -4.82
N PHE A 216 42.57 21.45 -4.80
CA PHE A 216 41.23 20.83 -4.78
C PHE A 216 40.16 21.76 -5.34
N ILE A 217 39.09 21.12 -5.81
CA ILE A 217 37.85 21.75 -6.27
C ILE A 217 36.76 21.42 -5.28
N PHE A 218 36.00 22.44 -4.93
CA PHE A 218 34.82 22.36 -4.10
C PHE A 218 33.64 22.94 -4.86
N VAL A 219 32.63 22.12 -5.11
CA VAL A 219 31.42 22.50 -5.86
C VAL A 219 30.22 22.37 -4.95
N LEU A 220 29.44 23.45 -4.86
CA LEU A 220 28.13 23.45 -4.21
C LEU A 220 27.06 23.80 -5.23
N GLY A 221 25.91 23.15 -5.16
CA GLY A 221 24.80 23.56 -6.01
C GLY A 221 23.43 23.17 -5.53
N SER A 222 22.44 23.84 -6.12
CA SER A 222 21.01 23.63 -5.95
C SER A 222 20.40 23.52 -7.34
N ILE A 223 19.76 22.39 -7.66
CA ILE A 223 19.19 22.12 -8.98
C ILE A 223 17.74 21.69 -8.81
N LYS A 224 16.82 22.36 -9.49
CA LYS A 224 15.41 21.97 -9.54
C LYS A 224 15.27 20.60 -10.20
N ILE A 225 14.53 19.71 -9.57
CA ILE A 225 14.25 18.36 -10.04
C ILE A 225 12.79 18.27 -10.49
N PRO A 226 12.51 17.79 -11.71
CA PRO A 226 11.13 17.53 -12.12
C PRO A 226 10.55 16.42 -11.24
N PHE A 227 9.37 16.66 -10.65
CA PHE A 227 8.66 15.64 -9.91
C PHE A 227 7.72 14.88 -10.84
N THR A 228 7.98 13.59 -11.01
CA THR A 228 7.05 12.64 -11.62
C THR A 228 6.28 11.97 -10.49
N ARG A 229 4.95 12.10 -10.49
CA ARG A 229 4.10 11.38 -9.54
C ARG A 229 4.30 9.88 -9.79
N GLY A 230 4.89 9.18 -8.82
CA GLY A 230 5.05 7.74 -8.89
C GLY A 230 3.70 7.08 -9.12
N ASN A 231 3.62 6.16 -10.09
CA ASN A 231 2.41 5.42 -10.43
C ASN A 231 1.18 6.25 -10.88
N GLU A 232 1.35 7.30 -11.70
CA GLU A 232 0.26 7.71 -12.61
C GLU A 232 -0.05 6.64 -13.67
N LYS A 233 0.82 5.63 -13.80
CA LYS A 233 0.45 4.32 -14.32
C LYS A 233 0.18 3.37 -13.15
N ARG A 234 -0.86 3.61 -12.33
CA ARG A 234 -1.60 2.46 -11.77
C ARG A 234 -1.86 1.59 -13.00
N LYS A 235 -1.21 0.43 -13.12
CA LYS A 235 -1.41 -0.46 -14.27
C LYS A 235 -2.90 -0.47 -14.51
N SER A 236 -3.35 -0.01 -15.68
CA SER A 236 -4.76 -0.04 -16.02
C SER A 236 -5.19 -1.50 -15.88
N ARG A 237 -5.81 -1.84 -14.75
CA ARG A 237 -6.28 -3.19 -14.50
C ARG A 237 -7.38 -3.41 -15.50
N ASN A 238 -7.28 -4.49 -16.27
CA ASN A 238 -8.31 -4.80 -17.26
C ASN A 238 -9.45 -5.53 -16.55
N ILE A 239 -10.17 -4.79 -15.70
CA ILE A 239 -11.30 -5.29 -14.93
C ILE A 239 -12.58 -4.80 -15.57
N GLU A 240 -13.47 -5.75 -15.82
CA GLU A 240 -14.82 -5.50 -16.27
C GLU A 240 -15.75 -5.45 -15.06
N VAL A 241 -16.60 -4.43 -15.05
CA VAL A 241 -17.57 -4.13 -14.00
C VAL A 241 -18.95 -4.10 -14.60
N ILE A 242 -19.93 -4.62 -13.87
CA ILE A 242 -21.34 -4.58 -14.27
C ILE A 242 -22.00 -3.45 -13.50
N GLY A 243 -22.48 -2.41 -14.19
CA GLY A 243 -23.11 -1.27 -13.55
C GLY A 243 -24.33 -1.69 -12.73
N LEU A 244 -24.48 -1.15 -11.52
CA LEU A 244 -25.59 -1.49 -10.62
C LEU A 244 -26.97 -1.12 -11.22
N THR A 245 -27.04 0.02 -11.91
CA THR A 245 -28.30 0.61 -12.40
C THR A 245 -28.74 0.07 -13.77
N ASP A 246 -27.82 -0.01 -14.73
CA ASP A 246 -28.14 -0.39 -16.11
C ASP A 246 -27.74 -1.84 -16.45
N LEU A 247 -27.05 -2.53 -15.52
CA LEU A 247 -26.49 -3.87 -15.69
C LEU A 247 -25.61 -4.00 -16.94
N LYS A 248 -25.08 -2.88 -17.46
CA LYS A 248 -24.17 -2.89 -18.61
C LYS A 248 -22.75 -3.08 -18.14
N THR A 249 -21.99 -3.78 -18.97
CA THR A 249 -20.56 -3.94 -18.75
C THR A 249 -19.87 -2.63 -19.05
N ARG A 250 -19.00 -2.21 -18.14
CA ARG A 250 -18.12 -1.05 -18.30
C ARG A 250 -16.73 -1.36 -17.76
N LYS A 251 -15.79 -0.48 -18.08
CA LYS A 251 -14.45 -0.52 -17.47
C LYS A 251 -14.56 -0.14 -16.00
N HIS A 252 -13.69 -0.78 -15.21
CA HIS A 252 -13.45 -0.44 -13.82
C HIS A 252 -13.05 1.03 -13.64
N ASN A 253 -13.66 1.67 -12.65
CA ASN A 253 -13.27 2.98 -12.17
C ASN A 253 -12.60 2.86 -10.80
N PHE A 254 -11.28 3.09 -10.78
CA PHE A 254 -10.47 3.01 -9.57
C PHE A 254 -10.70 4.15 -8.57
N ASN A 255 -11.51 5.16 -8.91
CA ASN A 255 -11.82 6.27 -8.01
C ASN A 255 -13.12 6.07 -7.20
N HIS A 256 -13.86 4.98 -7.43
CA HIS A 256 -15.11 4.71 -6.71
C HIS A 256 -14.85 3.98 -5.39
N TYR A 257 -14.64 4.72 -4.30
CA TYR A 257 -14.37 4.13 -2.98
C TYR A 257 -15.56 4.17 -2.02
N ASN A 258 -16.62 4.91 -2.35
CA ASN A 258 -17.73 5.23 -1.45
C ASN A 258 -19.08 4.60 -1.83
N GLY A 259 -19.15 3.79 -2.89
CA GLY A 259 -20.36 3.06 -3.27
C GLY A 259 -21.57 3.92 -3.62
N ASP A 260 -21.34 5.16 -4.07
CA ASP A 260 -22.39 6.12 -4.44
C ASP A 260 -23.07 5.79 -5.79
N THR A 261 -23.72 6.78 -6.42
CA THR A 261 -24.58 6.69 -7.62
C THR A 261 -24.00 5.97 -8.85
N ILE A 262 -22.70 5.67 -8.88
CA ILE A 262 -22.02 4.98 -9.98
C ILE A 262 -21.31 3.70 -9.47
N GLU A 263 -22.00 2.91 -8.64
CA GLU A 263 -21.51 1.62 -8.17
C GLU A 263 -21.64 0.51 -9.24
N GLY A 264 -20.94 -0.61 -9.05
CA GLY A 264 -21.09 -1.79 -9.87
C GLY A 264 -20.59 -3.07 -9.19
N PHE A 265 -20.75 -4.18 -9.88
CA PHE A 265 -20.32 -5.49 -9.43
C PHE A 265 -19.06 -5.94 -10.16
N VAL A 266 -18.08 -6.41 -9.38
CA VAL A 266 -16.87 -7.06 -9.88
C VAL A 266 -17.02 -8.55 -9.62
N CYS A 267 -17.18 -9.33 -10.68
CA CYS A 267 -17.40 -10.77 -10.59
C CYS A 267 -16.09 -11.53 -10.88
N PHE A 268 -15.85 -12.59 -10.12
CA PHE A 268 -14.71 -13.49 -10.25
C PHE A 268 -15.17 -14.94 -10.32
N LYS A 269 -14.45 -15.76 -11.10
CA LYS A 269 -14.70 -17.22 -11.16
C LYS A 269 -14.52 -17.86 -9.78
N PRO A 270 -15.28 -18.91 -9.41
CA PRO A 270 -15.23 -19.53 -8.09
C PRO A 270 -13.83 -19.92 -7.61
N ASP A 271 -12.95 -20.33 -8.54
CA ASP A 271 -11.56 -20.71 -8.25
C ASP A 271 -10.75 -19.62 -7.52
N VAL A 272 -11.16 -18.35 -7.60
CA VAL A 272 -10.51 -17.24 -6.89
C VAL A 272 -10.51 -17.45 -5.37
N ILE A 273 -11.44 -18.24 -4.84
CA ILE A 273 -11.51 -18.56 -3.42
C ILE A 273 -10.24 -19.24 -2.90
N ASN A 274 -9.54 -19.99 -3.76
CA ASN A 274 -8.27 -20.64 -3.41
C ASN A 274 -7.16 -19.63 -3.12
N VAL A 275 -7.21 -18.46 -3.76
CA VAL A 275 -6.29 -17.34 -3.49
C VAL A 275 -6.77 -16.55 -2.28
N LEU A 276 -8.05 -16.18 -2.24
CA LEU A 276 -8.59 -15.33 -1.17
C LEU A 276 -8.47 -15.99 0.21
N LYS A 277 -8.69 -17.32 0.31
CA LYS A 277 -8.58 -18.05 1.58
C LYS A 277 -7.17 -18.10 2.15
N GLU A 278 -6.13 -17.75 1.40
CA GLU A 278 -4.77 -17.59 1.94
C GLU A 278 -4.72 -16.40 2.89
N PHE A 279 -5.40 -15.30 2.51
CA PHE A 279 -5.33 -14.00 3.16
C PHE A 279 -6.50 -13.70 4.10
N TYR A 280 -7.67 -14.29 3.84
CA TYR A 280 -8.90 -13.96 4.54
C TYR A 280 -9.59 -15.19 5.14
N TYR A 281 -10.31 -14.97 6.23
CA TYR A 281 -11.36 -15.85 6.73
C TYR A 281 -12.71 -15.43 6.13
N PHE A 282 -13.58 -16.38 5.81
CA PHE A 282 -14.92 -16.11 5.29
C PHE A 282 -15.95 -16.33 6.39
N TYR A 283 -16.71 -15.28 6.69
CA TYR A 283 -17.76 -15.26 7.70
C TYR A 283 -18.93 -14.48 7.14
N ASP A 284 -20.11 -15.08 7.08
CA ASP A 284 -21.33 -14.49 6.53
C ASP A 284 -21.13 -13.88 5.11
N LEU A 285 -21.54 -12.63 4.91
CA LEU A 285 -21.38 -11.86 3.67
C LEU A 285 -20.09 -11.02 3.69
N GLN A 286 -19.11 -11.44 4.50
CA GLN A 286 -17.86 -10.75 4.74
C GLN A 286 -16.66 -11.68 4.63
N MET A 287 -15.52 -11.08 4.29
CA MET A 287 -14.22 -11.68 4.49
C MET A 287 -13.41 -10.81 5.46
N VAL A 288 -12.71 -11.48 6.39
CA VAL A 288 -11.94 -10.86 7.47
C VAL A 288 -10.45 -11.13 7.25
N ASP A 289 -9.62 -10.10 7.29
CA ASP A 289 -8.17 -10.22 7.08
C ASP A 289 -7.53 -11.00 8.24
N LYS A 290 -6.68 -11.98 7.89
CA LYS A 290 -5.97 -12.80 8.86
C LYS A 290 -4.85 -12.05 9.59
N MET A 291 -4.32 -11.00 8.98
CA MET A 291 -3.25 -10.17 9.55
C MET A 291 -3.80 -9.04 10.42
N ASP A 292 -5.03 -8.62 10.17
CA ASP A 292 -5.71 -7.55 10.91
C ASP A 292 -7.24 -7.80 10.93
N ILE A 293 -7.71 -8.37 12.03
CA ILE A 293 -9.10 -8.86 12.15
C ILE A 293 -10.14 -7.74 12.17
N ASP A 294 -9.74 -6.48 12.35
CA ASP A 294 -10.62 -5.32 12.26
C ASP A 294 -10.94 -4.97 10.80
N ASN A 295 -10.23 -5.59 9.84
CA ASN A 295 -10.41 -5.35 8.41
C ASN A 295 -11.34 -6.36 7.80
N THR A 296 -12.52 -5.88 7.46
CA THR A 296 -13.57 -6.67 6.81
C THR A 296 -13.96 -6.07 5.47
N TYR A 297 -14.24 -6.94 4.51
CA TYR A 297 -14.70 -6.57 3.18
C TYR A 297 -16.00 -7.30 2.88
N LEU A 298 -16.97 -6.62 2.28
CA LEU A 298 -18.18 -7.29 1.83
C LEU A 298 -17.88 -8.14 0.60
N VAL A 299 -18.35 -9.38 0.63
CA VAL A 299 -18.19 -10.33 -0.46
C VAL A 299 -19.39 -11.26 -0.50
N ASP A 300 -19.87 -11.56 -1.70
CA ASP A 300 -20.94 -12.51 -1.92
C ASP A 300 -20.40 -13.73 -2.63
N VAL A 301 -20.35 -14.86 -1.93
CA VAL A 301 -19.85 -16.13 -2.48
C VAL A 301 -21.05 -16.97 -2.91
N LEU A 302 -21.21 -17.11 -4.23
CA LEU A 302 -22.25 -17.90 -4.89
C LEU A 302 -21.64 -19.15 -5.54
N ASP A 303 -22.49 -20.11 -5.91
CA ASP A 303 -22.03 -21.37 -6.53
C ASP A 303 -21.26 -21.16 -7.85
N ASP A 304 -21.63 -20.15 -8.64
CA ASP A 304 -21.07 -19.91 -9.97
C ASP A 304 -20.08 -18.73 -10.03
N LYS A 305 -20.01 -17.91 -8.98
CA LYS A 305 -19.23 -16.66 -8.96
C LYS A 305 -18.99 -16.14 -7.55
N ILE A 306 -17.96 -15.32 -7.44
CA ILE A 306 -17.69 -14.49 -6.25
C ILE A 306 -17.83 -13.03 -6.65
N VAL A 307 -18.60 -12.26 -5.89
CA VAL A 307 -18.98 -10.90 -6.25
C VAL A 307 -18.54 -9.91 -5.18
N PHE A 308 -17.85 -8.87 -5.63
CA PHE A 308 -17.52 -7.69 -4.84
C PHE A 308 -18.27 -6.49 -5.37
N TRP A 309 -18.58 -5.55 -4.48
CA TRP A 309 -18.98 -4.22 -4.92
C TRP A 309 -17.72 -3.52 -5.45
N GLU A 310 -17.83 -2.63 -6.42
CA GLU A 310 -16.65 -1.96 -7.00
C GLU A 310 -15.87 -1.21 -5.92
N ALA A 311 -16.58 -0.56 -4.98
CA ALA A 311 -15.96 0.08 -3.82
C ALA A 311 -15.19 -0.90 -2.93
N GLU A 312 -15.75 -2.07 -2.65
CA GLU A 312 -15.12 -3.10 -1.83
C GLU A 312 -13.89 -3.70 -2.51
N TYR A 313 -14.00 -4.02 -3.81
CA TYR A 313 -12.85 -4.39 -4.62
C TYR A 313 -11.79 -3.28 -4.60
N ASN A 314 -12.18 -2.00 -4.68
CA ASN A 314 -11.25 -0.88 -4.65
C ASN A 314 -10.49 -0.75 -3.34
N LYS A 315 -11.06 -1.15 -2.20
CA LYS A 315 -10.38 -1.19 -0.90
C LYS A 315 -9.35 -2.32 -0.79
N LEU A 316 -9.41 -3.35 -1.66
CA LEU A 316 -8.45 -4.46 -1.60
C LEU A 316 -7.01 -4.01 -1.90
N PRO A 317 -6.00 -4.61 -1.24
CA PRO A 317 -4.61 -4.31 -1.52
C PRO A 317 -4.23 -4.68 -2.95
N ASN A 318 -3.34 -3.88 -3.55
CA ASN A 318 -2.85 -4.15 -4.90
C ASN A 318 -2.18 -5.54 -5.02
N GLN A 319 -1.51 -6.01 -3.98
CA GLN A 319 -0.88 -7.33 -3.96
C GLN A 319 -1.91 -8.47 -4.08
N ILE A 320 -3.11 -8.28 -3.54
CA ILE A 320 -4.22 -9.24 -3.66
C ILE A 320 -4.86 -9.11 -5.03
N LYS A 321 -5.18 -7.88 -5.45
CA LYS A 321 -5.73 -7.58 -6.79
C LYS A 321 -4.88 -8.20 -7.90
N ASP A 322 -3.55 -8.05 -7.83
CA ASP A 322 -2.61 -8.63 -8.79
C ASP A 322 -2.74 -10.16 -8.96
N LYS A 323 -3.22 -10.86 -7.93
CA LYS A 323 -3.44 -12.31 -7.95
C LYS A 323 -4.84 -12.71 -8.41
N ILE A 324 -5.85 -11.87 -8.15
CA ILE A 324 -7.26 -12.22 -8.42
C ILE A 324 -7.78 -11.67 -9.74
N ASP A 325 -7.16 -10.62 -10.30
CA ASP A 325 -7.64 -9.93 -11.50
C ASP A 325 -7.80 -10.87 -12.72
N SER A 326 -6.95 -11.89 -12.85
CA SER A 326 -7.06 -12.89 -13.93
C SER A 326 -8.31 -13.76 -13.87
N TYR A 327 -8.99 -13.79 -12.72
CA TYR A 327 -10.24 -14.53 -12.52
C TYR A 327 -11.48 -13.68 -12.82
N ASN A 328 -11.33 -12.38 -13.11
CA ASN A 328 -12.44 -11.49 -13.43
C ASN A 328 -13.15 -11.97 -14.71
N PHE A 329 -14.47 -11.93 -14.69
CA PHE A 329 -15.29 -12.25 -15.85
C PHE A 329 -16.66 -11.58 -15.75
N VAL A 330 -17.34 -11.49 -16.89
CA VAL A 330 -18.74 -11.04 -16.96
C VAL A 330 -19.65 -12.28 -17.09
N PRO A 331 -20.50 -12.59 -16.10
CA PRO A 331 -21.47 -13.66 -16.20
C PRO A 331 -22.42 -13.47 -17.40
N LYS A 332 -22.75 -14.58 -18.08
CA LYS A 332 -23.69 -14.56 -19.21
C LYS A 332 -25.12 -14.32 -18.76
N ASP A 333 -25.51 -14.92 -17.63
CA ASP A 333 -26.78 -14.65 -16.98
C ASP A 333 -26.63 -13.44 -16.05
N LYS A 334 -27.52 -12.46 -16.23
CA LYS A 334 -27.55 -11.22 -15.47
C LYS A 334 -28.65 -11.22 -14.40
N LYS A 335 -29.34 -12.35 -14.20
CA LYS A 335 -30.27 -12.55 -13.08
C LYS A 335 -29.49 -13.09 -11.87
N GLY A 336 -29.83 -12.59 -10.67
CA GLY A 336 -29.21 -13.06 -9.43
C GLY A 336 -27.71 -12.79 -9.35
N PHE A 337 -27.30 -11.52 -9.50
CA PHE A 337 -25.91 -11.12 -9.30
C PHE A 337 -25.46 -11.33 -7.86
N THR A 338 -26.40 -11.25 -6.93
CA THR A 338 -26.16 -11.27 -5.50
C THR A 338 -27.16 -12.23 -4.85
N SER A 339 -26.80 -12.75 -3.69
CA SER A 339 -27.68 -13.54 -2.84
C SER A 339 -28.84 -12.68 -2.32
N GLU A 340 -29.95 -13.34 -1.96
CA GLU A 340 -31.12 -12.65 -1.41
C GLU A 340 -30.79 -11.85 -0.14
N ALA A 341 -29.87 -12.36 0.68
CA ALA A 341 -29.40 -11.69 1.89
C ALA A 341 -28.58 -10.44 1.55
N MET A 342 -27.63 -10.53 0.61
CA MET A 342 -26.80 -9.40 0.20
C MET A 342 -27.64 -8.31 -0.49
N PHE A 343 -28.58 -8.70 -1.34
CA PHE A 343 -29.54 -7.78 -1.95
C PHE A 343 -30.36 -7.04 -0.89
N ALA A 344 -30.91 -7.77 0.08
CA ALA A 344 -31.71 -7.20 1.16
C ALA A 344 -30.90 -6.23 2.04
N MET A 345 -29.66 -6.59 2.38
CA MET A 345 -28.78 -5.78 3.20
C MET A 345 -28.37 -4.48 2.49
N GLN A 346 -27.88 -4.57 1.25
CA GLN A 346 -27.22 -3.45 0.57
C GLN A 346 -28.18 -2.58 -0.25
N LEU A 347 -29.22 -3.16 -0.84
CA LEU A 347 -30.09 -2.45 -1.78
C LEU A 347 -31.49 -2.17 -1.21
N GLU A 348 -32.05 -3.09 -0.41
CA GLU A 348 -33.34 -2.85 0.25
C GLU A 348 -33.21 -2.13 1.61
N ALA A 349 -31.99 -2.04 2.15
CA ALA A 349 -31.73 -1.58 3.52
C ALA A 349 -32.63 -2.28 4.57
N ASN A 350 -32.87 -3.58 4.37
CA ASN A 350 -33.75 -4.36 5.21
C ASN A 350 -33.01 -4.85 6.46
N TRP A 351 -33.46 -4.43 7.64
CA TRP A 351 -32.87 -4.83 8.93
C TRP A 351 -32.93 -6.35 9.21
N ASP A 352 -33.85 -7.06 8.57
CA ASP A 352 -34.05 -8.52 8.71
C ASP A 352 -33.33 -9.33 7.60
N TRP A 353 -32.27 -8.77 7.01
CA TRP A 353 -31.51 -9.42 5.93
C TRP A 353 -30.88 -10.75 6.37
N ASP A 354 -30.52 -10.88 7.65
CA ASP A 354 -29.92 -12.06 8.27
C ASP A 354 -30.84 -13.30 8.20
N LYS A 355 -32.16 -13.09 8.22
CA LYS A 355 -33.16 -14.17 8.06
C LYS A 355 -33.07 -14.84 6.69
N LYS A 356 -32.59 -14.12 5.68
CA LYS A 356 -32.41 -14.61 4.30
C LYS A 356 -31.06 -15.32 4.08
N LEU A 357 -30.19 -15.39 5.09
CA LEU A 357 -28.92 -16.11 4.98
C LEU A 357 -29.14 -17.62 4.83
N SER A 358 -28.26 -18.25 4.06
CA SER A 358 -28.15 -19.70 3.97
C SER A 358 -27.60 -20.29 5.29
N PRO A 359 -27.82 -21.59 5.57
CA PRO A 359 -27.50 -22.20 6.86
C PRO A 359 -26.05 -22.01 7.34
N GLU A 360 -25.07 -22.13 6.45
CA GLU A 360 -23.66 -21.90 6.75
C GLU A 360 -23.37 -20.45 7.15
N TYR A 361 -23.99 -19.47 6.50
CA TYR A 361 -23.81 -18.07 6.86
C TYR A 361 -24.56 -17.69 8.13
N LYS A 362 -25.69 -18.34 8.43
CA LYS A 362 -26.36 -18.21 9.73
C LYS A 362 -25.49 -18.72 10.87
N LEU A 363 -24.86 -19.88 10.68
CA LEU A 363 -23.90 -20.41 11.66
C LEU A 363 -22.66 -19.51 11.78
N ALA A 364 -22.13 -19.02 10.65
CA ALA A 364 -21.01 -18.09 10.63
C ALA A 364 -21.31 -16.81 11.43
N ASN A 365 -22.46 -16.17 11.21
CA ASN A 365 -22.87 -14.97 11.94
C ASN A 365 -23.02 -15.25 13.44
N LEU A 366 -23.66 -16.37 13.82
CA LEU A 366 -23.80 -16.76 15.22
C LEU A 366 -22.44 -16.99 15.91
N ILE A 367 -21.49 -17.63 15.22
CA ILE A 367 -20.14 -17.85 15.75
C ILE A 367 -19.36 -16.53 15.81
N ARG A 368 -19.52 -15.64 14.83
CA ARG A 368 -18.91 -14.30 14.85
C ARG A 368 -19.38 -13.50 16.06
N GLU A 369 -20.67 -13.57 16.39
CA GLU A 369 -21.22 -12.88 17.57
C GLU A 369 -20.75 -13.50 18.90
N LYS A 370 -20.69 -14.83 18.99
CA LYS A 370 -20.47 -15.53 20.29
C LYS A 370 -19.01 -15.90 20.58
N ALA A 371 -18.19 -16.17 19.55
CA ALA A 371 -16.92 -16.87 19.74
C ALA A 371 -15.86 -16.60 18.64
N PHE A 372 -15.88 -15.41 18.02
CA PHE A 372 -15.04 -15.11 16.86
C PHE A 372 -13.55 -15.36 17.08
N SER A 373 -12.95 -14.81 18.14
CA SER A 373 -11.51 -14.94 18.44
C SER A 373 -11.07 -16.41 18.52
N ARG A 374 -11.87 -17.25 19.20
CA ARG A 374 -11.57 -18.68 19.30
C ARG A 374 -11.78 -19.42 17.97
N ALA A 375 -12.74 -18.99 17.16
CA ALA A 375 -13.00 -19.59 15.86
C ALA A 375 -11.84 -19.33 14.87
N ILE A 376 -11.29 -18.10 14.86
CA ILE A 376 -10.13 -17.76 14.02
C ILE A 376 -8.84 -18.43 14.51
N ASP A 377 -8.66 -18.64 15.82
CA ASP A 377 -7.52 -19.41 16.37
C ASP A 377 -7.51 -20.87 15.88
N LEU A 378 -8.70 -21.44 15.66
CA LEU A 378 -8.88 -22.77 15.07
C LEU A 378 -8.78 -22.76 13.53
N GLY A 379 -8.61 -21.59 12.92
CA GLY A 379 -8.64 -21.39 11.47
C GLY A 379 -9.98 -21.84 10.87
N LEU A 380 -11.09 -21.62 11.57
CA LEU A 380 -12.43 -21.92 11.07
C LEU A 380 -12.86 -20.83 10.06
N SER A 381 -13.32 -21.26 8.90
CA SER A 381 -13.79 -20.40 7.81
C SER A 381 -14.96 -21.09 7.11
N PHE A 382 -16.00 -20.31 6.76
CA PHE A 382 -17.24 -20.82 6.20
C PHE A 382 -17.19 -20.79 4.68
N ILE A 383 -16.41 -21.73 4.13
CA ILE A 383 -16.28 -21.95 2.69
C ILE A 383 -16.87 -23.32 2.37
N LYS A 384 -17.62 -23.40 1.27
CA LYS A 384 -18.15 -24.66 0.76
C LYS A 384 -17.01 -25.68 0.54
N PRO A 385 -17.07 -26.87 1.15
CA PRO A 385 -16.03 -27.89 1.01
C PRO A 385 -15.95 -28.39 -0.44
N GLN A 386 -14.74 -28.60 -0.94
CA GLN A 386 -14.53 -29.16 -2.28
C GLN A 386 -14.49 -30.70 -2.25
N ASP A 387 -14.10 -31.27 -1.11
CA ASP A 387 -13.98 -32.71 -0.91
C ASP A 387 -14.32 -33.13 0.55
N GLU A 388 -14.27 -34.44 0.80
CA GLU A 388 -14.56 -35.03 2.11
C GLU A 388 -13.56 -34.62 3.19
N GLU A 389 -12.30 -34.33 2.83
CA GLU A 389 -11.27 -33.91 3.79
C GLU A 389 -11.48 -32.45 4.24
N ASP A 390 -11.89 -31.57 3.33
CA ASP A 390 -12.33 -30.21 3.66
C ASP A 390 -13.49 -30.24 4.66
N LEU A 391 -14.53 -31.05 4.39
CA LEU A 391 -15.69 -31.16 5.27
C LEU A 391 -15.33 -31.78 6.63
N LYS A 392 -14.50 -32.82 6.66
CA LYS A 392 -13.97 -33.40 7.90
C LYS A 392 -13.23 -32.36 8.73
N GLY A 393 -12.34 -31.59 8.11
CA GLY A 393 -11.61 -30.50 8.79
C GLY A 393 -12.56 -29.45 9.37
N PHE A 394 -13.61 -29.09 8.63
CA PHE A 394 -14.64 -28.16 9.09
C PHE A 394 -15.43 -28.71 10.29
N ILE A 395 -15.87 -29.97 10.24
CA ILE A 395 -16.59 -30.63 11.35
C ILE A 395 -15.72 -30.64 12.60
N LEU A 396 -14.47 -31.10 12.50
CA LEU A 396 -13.58 -31.21 13.66
C LEU A 396 -13.34 -29.85 14.35
N LYS A 397 -13.13 -28.79 13.56
CA LYS A 397 -12.98 -27.43 14.09
C LYS A 397 -14.27 -26.92 14.74
N THR A 398 -15.42 -27.19 14.13
CA THR A 398 -16.73 -26.76 14.64
C THR A 398 -17.09 -27.49 15.94
N GLU A 399 -16.87 -28.80 16.03
CA GLU A 399 -17.05 -29.57 17.27
C GLU A 399 -16.08 -29.10 18.37
N ALA A 400 -14.82 -28.78 18.03
CA ALA A 400 -13.83 -28.27 18.99
C ALA A 400 -14.16 -26.86 19.51
N LEU A 401 -14.83 -26.04 18.70
CA LEU A 401 -15.29 -24.72 19.08
C LEU A 401 -16.55 -24.80 19.96
N THR A 402 -17.55 -25.57 19.54
CA THR A 402 -18.90 -25.57 20.12
C THR A 402 -19.13 -26.65 21.19
N ASN A 403 -18.29 -27.68 21.25
CA ASN A 403 -18.49 -28.92 22.02
C ASN A 403 -19.75 -29.73 21.63
N ILE A 404 -20.42 -29.39 20.53
CA ILE A 404 -21.58 -30.12 20.01
C ILE A 404 -21.07 -31.21 19.08
N LYS A 405 -21.28 -32.47 19.44
CA LYS A 405 -20.80 -33.63 18.67
C LYS A 405 -21.89 -34.23 17.81
N LEU A 406 -21.52 -34.80 16.66
CA LEU A 406 -22.45 -35.51 15.79
C LEU A 406 -23.27 -36.60 16.51
N GLU A 407 -22.69 -37.23 17.53
CA GLU A 407 -23.35 -38.23 18.38
C GLU A 407 -24.58 -37.71 19.14
N GLN A 408 -24.70 -36.40 19.33
CA GLN A 408 -25.84 -35.78 20.02
C GLN A 408 -27.09 -35.70 19.13
N PHE A 409 -26.93 -35.90 17.81
CA PHE A 409 -28.04 -35.93 16.86
C PHE A 409 -28.55 -37.36 16.61
N ASN A 410 -29.57 -37.51 15.76
CA ASN A 410 -30.17 -38.80 15.44
C ASN A 410 -29.21 -39.72 14.67
N GLN A 411 -28.46 -40.56 15.38
CA GLN A 411 -27.48 -41.50 14.82
C GLN A 411 -28.09 -42.56 13.89
N ASN A 412 -29.42 -42.71 13.87
CA ASN A 412 -30.09 -43.63 12.94
C ASN A 412 -30.30 -43.02 11.54
N SER A 413 -30.20 -41.70 11.38
CA SER A 413 -30.26 -41.03 10.07
C SER A 413 -29.02 -41.34 9.24
N GLU A 414 -29.23 -41.67 7.96
CA GLU A 414 -28.14 -41.94 7.01
C GLU A 414 -27.22 -40.74 6.84
N GLU A 415 -27.74 -39.52 6.86
CA GLU A 415 -26.92 -38.31 6.78
C GLU A 415 -26.00 -38.14 7.99
N VAL A 416 -26.50 -38.42 9.21
CA VAL A 416 -25.67 -38.33 10.43
C VAL A 416 -24.60 -39.42 10.41
N LYS A 417 -24.93 -40.65 10.01
CA LYS A 417 -23.93 -41.73 9.85
C LYS A 417 -22.86 -41.35 8.82
N THR A 418 -23.27 -40.74 7.72
CA THR A 418 -22.37 -40.28 6.65
C THR A 418 -21.42 -39.20 7.18
N LEU A 419 -21.92 -38.18 7.88
CA LEU A 419 -21.09 -37.15 8.52
C LEU A 419 -20.12 -37.74 9.55
N ILE A 420 -20.56 -38.72 10.35
CA ILE A 420 -19.69 -39.43 11.31
C ILE A 420 -18.57 -40.17 10.57
N ASN A 421 -18.88 -40.85 9.47
CA ASN A 421 -17.91 -41.56 8.64
C ASN A 421 -16.88 -40.60 8.01
N ILE A 422 -17.33 -39.45 7.48
CA ILE A 422 -16.45 -38.39 6.95
C ILE A 422 -15.53 -37.87 8.06
N ARG A 423 -16.08 -37.54 9.25
CA ARG A 423 -15.29 -37.09 10.41
C ARG A 423 -14.23 -38.12 10.82
N GLN A 424 -14.52 -39.41 10.69
CA GLN A 424 -13.60 -40.53 10.96
C GLN A 424 -12.57 -40.77 9.84
N GLY A 425 -12.63 -40.03 8.72
CA GLY A 425 -11.71 -40.17 7.59
C GLY A 425 -11.97 -41.41 6.73
N LYS A 426 -13.21 -41.90 6.68
CA LYS A 426 -13.61 -42.93 5.70
C LYS A 426 -13.86 -42.27 4.36
N ASN A 427 -13.26 -42.82 3.31
CA ASN A 427 -13.51 -42.40 1.93
C ASN A 427 -14.84 -43.01 1.43
N LEU A 428 -15.80 -42.16 1.07
CA LEU A 428 -17.15 -42.56 0.67
C LEU A 428 -17.47 -42.26 -0.80
N GLU A 429 -16.58 -41.58 -1.53
CA GLU A 429 -16.76 -41.14 -2.93
C GLU A 429 -18.07 -40.36 -3.14
N ILE A 430 -18.36 -39.40 -2.26
CA ILE A 430 -19.58 -38.58 -2.31
C ILE A 430 -19.48 -37.55 -3.44
N ASN A 431 -20.54 -37.41 -4.25
CA ASN A 431 -20.56 -36.39 -5.29
C ASN A 431 -20.65 -34.96 -4.70
N PRO A 432 -20.18 -33.94 -5.42
CA PRO A 432 -20.10 -32.56 -4.89
C PRO A 432 -21.45 -31.94 -4.45
N LYS A 433 -22.57 -32.35 -5.06
CA LYS A 433 -23.90 -31.82 -4.69
C LYS A 433 -24.37 -32.37 -3.35
N ASP A 434 -24.20 -33.67 -3.15
CA ASP A 434 -24.55 -34.34 -1.90
C ASP A 434 -23.63 -33.91 -0.76
N LEU A 435 -22.33 -33.71 -1.04
CA LEU A 435 -21.37 -33.15 -0.10
C LEU A 435 -21.78 -31.75 0.38
N ASN A 436 -22.19 -30.89 -0.55
CA ASN A 436 -22.70 -29.55 -0.21
C ASN A 436 -23.98 -29.63 0.64
N LEU A 437 -24.91 -30.52 0.29
CA LEU A 437 -26.14 -30.68 1.06
C LEU A 437 -25.86 -31.16 2.49
N LEU A 438 -24.91 -32.08 2.67
CA LEU A 438 -24.46 -32.54 3.99
C LEU A 438 -23.84 -31.40 4.81
N TYR A 439 -22.98 -30.58 4.19
CA TYR A 439 -22.41 -29.38 4.81
C TYR A 439 -23.50 -28.42 5.30
N GLN A 440 -24.49 -28.10 4.44
CA GLN A 440 -25.61 -27.21 4.80
C GLN A 440 -26.46 -27.76 5.94
N LYS A 441 -26.80 -29.06 5.89
CA LYS A 441 -27.56 -29.75 6.94
C LYS A 441 -26.81 -29.74 8.27
N TYR A 442 -25.49 -29.97 8.23
CA TYR A 442 -24.64 -29.91 9.42
C TYR A 442 -24.61 -28.50 10.00
N CYS A 443 -24.36 -27.47 9.18
CA CYS A 443 -24.36 -26.08 9.63
C CYS A 443 -25.70 -25.68 10.27
N TYR A 444 -26.83 -26.06 9.65
CA TYR A 444 -28.16 -25.82 10.22
C TYR A 444 -28.33 -26.50 11.59
N ALA A 445 -27.97 -27.78 11.71
CA ALA A 445 -28.12 -28.53 12.95
C ALA A 445 -27.29 -27.93 14.10
N ILE A 446 -26.02 -27.58 13.82
CA ILE A 446 -25.15 -26.92 14.80
C ILE A 446 -25.70 -25.53 15.16
N GLN A 447 -26.16 -24.74 14.19
CA GLN A 447 -26.74 -23.42 14.45
C GLN A 447 -27.93 -23.52 15.42
N MET A 448 -28.84 -24.47 15.19
CA MET A 448 -30.02 -24.67 16.04
C MET A 448 -29.65 -25.12 17.45
N GLU A 449 -28.63 -25.96 17.60
CA GLU A 449 -28.21 -26.47 18.91
C GLU A 449 -27.37 -25.45 19.68
N TYR A 450 -26.46 -24.73 19.01
CA TYR A 450 -25.60 -23.71 19.62
C TYR A 450 -26.33 -22.40 19.98
N ASN A 451 -27.54 -22.23 19.45
CA ASN A 451 -28.39 -21.10 19.80
C ASN A 451 -29.28 -21.34 21.03
N LYS A 452 -29.40 -22.59 21.50
CA LYS A 452 -30.03 -22.90 22.79
C LYS A 452 -29.11 -22.45 23.93
#